data_AF-A0A812X266-F1
#
_entry.id   AF-A0A812X266-F1
#
_cell.length_a   1.000
_cell.length_b   1.000
_cell.length_c   1.000
_cell.angle_alpha   90.00
_cell.angle_beta   90.00
_cell.angle_gamma   90.00
#
_symmetry.space_group_name_H-M   'P 1'
#
loop_
_entity.id
_entity.type
_entity.pdbx_description
1 polymer ?
#
loop_
_entity_poly.entity_id
_entity_poly.type
_entity_poly.pdbx_seq_one_letter_code
_entity_poly.pdbx_strand_id
1 'polypeptide(L)'
;MLGNASGRGCGRLNSSWIAGFRGNIFLGWCVFKNAKKRWLVAVCRILRLILTTFSNTVMCNAALADVCSSNELALALSRVQTATGLAMLLTPFIEGRILLFSPGSPSAIRYVYAAMATIATIHTVFVATQLEETLDPTKRTTAKLTWSVMNPFGFVRLFAEGTKALQKLVAITTLQMFLEGKNLSDVIQTWIRDHLKWSVMQVRNFIVGYGLLCTATGASATPWMLKNLSARGFTTATNMLNAAAFGLRGLAPSSLLFLTMMVPMLPGVNGASATALKAVAQDIATSQGFGKGEFSAWVNNLRALAGSVAPVLYGQVYAAAEKRGGNPGLTFALAGAVGALLPQAVLNQMTDAEMTAPR
;
A
#
# COMPACT_ATOMS: atom_id res chain seq x y z
N MET A 1 22.80 10.62 -11.93
CA MET A 1 23.71 10.25 -10.82
C MET A 1 23.77 8.73 -10.70
N LEU A 2 24.42 8.06 -11.66
CA LEU A 2 24.76 6.65 -11.58
C LEU A 2 26.26 6.59 -11.94
N GLY A 3 27.10 6.79 -10.93
CA GLY A 3 28.55 6.66 -11.06
C GLY A 3 28.95 5.20 -11.04
N ASN A 4 29.81 4.81 -11.97
CA ASN A 4 30.41 3.48 -12.11
C ASN A 4 30.94 2.94 -10.77
N ALA A 5 30.28 1.91 -10.24
CA ALA A 5 30.73 1.10 -9.12
C ALA A 5 31.15 -0.30 -9.60
N SER A 6 32.04 -0.39 -10.59
CA SER A 6 32.41 -1.66 -11.26
C SER A 6 33.47 -2.49 -10.51
N GLY A 7 33.60 -2.35 -9.18
CA GLY A 7 34.70 -2.97 -8.42
C GLY A 7 34.29 -3.83 -7.21
N ARG A 8 33.00 -3.96 -6.89
CA ARG A 8 32.55 -4.77 -5.73
C ARG A 8 32.06 -6.12 -6.21
N GLY A 9 32.67 -7.20 -5.72
CA GLY A 9 32.22 -8.57 -5.98
C GLY A 9 30.71 -8.67 -5.79
N CYS A 10 30.00 -8.94 -6.88
CA CYS A 10 28.55 -8.91 -6.95
C CYS A 10 28.01 -10.06 -6.07
N GLY A 11 27.72 -9.75 -4.81
CA GLY A 11 27.05 -10.68 -3.91
C GLY A 11 25.68 -10.97 -4.50
N ARG A 12 25.45 -12.23 -4.93
CA ARG A 12 24.17 -12.63 -5.52
C ARG A 12 23.02 -12.26 -4.57
N LEU A 13 21.96 -11.69 -5.15
CA LEU A 13 20.76 -11.29 -4.43
C LEU A 13 20.22 -12.42 -3.56
N ASN A 14 19.80 -12.11 -2.34
CA ASN A 14 19.22 -13.09 -1.44
C ASN A 14 17.97 -13.75 -2.07
N SER A 15 17.91 -15.08 -2.05
CA SER A 15 16.86 -15.89 -2.69
C SER A 15 15.44 -15.54 -2.20
N SER A 16 15.35 -14.95 -1.00
CA SER A 16 14.11 -14.52 -0.35
C SER A 16 13.36 -13.42 -1.12
N TRP A 17 14.07 -12.50 -1.77
CA TRP A 17 13.44 -11.40 -2.53
C TRP A 17 12.68 -11.93 -3.76
N ILE A 18 13.22 -12.98 -4.38
CA ILE A 18 12.67 -13.61 -5.59
C ILE A 18 11.51 -14.57 -5.28
N ALA A 19 11.37 -15.00 -4.02
CA ALA A 19 10.36 -15.98 -3.60
C ALA A 19 8.94 -15.55 -3.97
N GLY A 20 8.59 -14.27 -3.77
CA GLY A 20 7.26 -13.77 -4.08
C GLY A 20 6.95 -13.77 -5.58
N PHE A 21 7.93 -13.47 -6.43
CA PHE A 21 7.74 -13.53 -7.89
C PHE A 21 7.64 -14.97 -8.39
N ARG A 22 8.51 -15.87 -7.90
CA ARG A 22 8.44 -17.31 -8.21
C ARG A 22 7.10 -17.91 -7.82
N GLY A 23 6.60 -17.59 -6.64
CA GLY A 23 5.29 -18.06 -6.21
C GLY A 23 4.16 -17.47 -7.05
N ASN A 24 4.22 -16.21 -7.47
CA ASN A 24 3.25 -15.63 -8.41
C ASN A 24 3.26 -16.34 -9.79
N ILE A 25 4.43 -16.71 -10.30
CA ILE A 25 4.56 -17.49 -11.54
C ILE A 25 3.88 -18.86 -11.38
N PHE A 26 4.27 -19.60 -10.34
CA PHE A 26 3.71 -20.93 -10.06
C PHE A 26 2.19 -20.89 -9.89
N LEU A 27 1.68 -20.01 -9.03
CA LEU A 27 0.25 -19.89 -8.75
C LEU A 27 -0.52 -19.37 -9.98
N GLY A 28 0.09 -18.51 -10.81
CA GLY A 28 -0.45 -18.09 -12.09
C GLY A 28 -0.68 -19.26 -13.04
N TRP A 29 0.33 -20.12 -13.19
CA TRP A 29 0.23 -21.33 -14.02
C TRP A 29 -0.75 -22.36 -13.45
N CYS A 30 -0.85 -22.51 -12.13
CA CYS A 30 -1.85 -23.36 -11.49
C CYS A 30 -3.27 -22.95 -11.88
N VAL A 31 -3.59 -21.65 -11.81
CA VAL A 31 -4.88 -21.11 -12.21
C VAL A 31 -5.10 -21.22 -13.70
N PHE A 32 -4.08 -20.94 -14.53
CA PHE A 32 -4.20 -21.10 -15.99
C PHE A 32 -4.66 -22.52 -16.38
N LYS A 33 -4.05 -23.55 -15.79
CA LYS A 33 -4.40 -24.95 -16.07
C LYS A 33 -5.74 -25.40 -15.45
N ASN A 34 -6.19 -24.76 -14.37
CA ASN A 34 -7.30 -25.24 -13.54
C ASN A 34 -8.37 -24.17 -13.25
N ALA A 35 -8.56 -23.17 -14.13
CA ALA A 35 -9.42 -22.01 -13.88
C ALA A 35 -10.88 -22.34 -13.50
N LYS A 36 -11.37 -23.53 -13.85
CA LYS A 36 -12.73 -23.99 -13.49
C LYS A 36 -12.86 -24.37 -12.01
N LYS A 37 -11.76 -24.71 -11.32
CA LYS A 37 -11.75 -25.10 -9.91
C LYS A 37 -11.73 -23.87 -9.01
N ARG A 38 -12.92 -23.35 -8.65
CA ARG A 38 -13.07 -22.10 -7.88
C ARG A 38 -12.27 -22.07 -6.56
N TRP A 39 -12.25 -23.18 -5.81
CA TRP A 39 -11.50 -23.27 -4.56
C TRP A 39 -9.98 -23.09 -4.78
N LEU A 40 -9.44 -23.67 -5.86
CA LEU A 40 -8.02 -23.53 -6.19
C LEU A 40 -7.72 -22.08 -6.56
N VAL A 41 -8.59 -21.44 -7.36
CA VAL A 41 -8.44 -20.01 -7.68
C VAL A 41 -8.45 -19.17 -6.42
N ALA A 42 -9.34 -19.45 -5.47
CA ALA A 42 -9.40 -18.75 -4.18
C ALA A 42 -8.10 -18.92 -3.38
N VAL A 43 -7.63 -20.16 -3.18
CA VAL A 43 -6.37 -20.44 -2.48
C VAL A 43 -5.18 -19.77 -3.17
N CYS A 44 -5.08 -19.87 -4.51
CA CYS A 44 -4.03 -19.20 -5.27
C CYS A 44 -4.09 -17.68 -5.09
N ARG A 45 -5.28 -17.05 -5.04
CA ARG A 45 -5.41 -15.61 -4.80
C ARG A 45 -4.91 -15.22 -3.41
N ILE A 46 -5.25 -15.99 -2.37
CA ILE A 46 -4.79 -15.76 -1.00
C ILE A 46 -3.26 -15.85 -0.93
N LEU A 47 -2.68 -16.95 -1.43
CA LEU A 47 -1.23 -17.16 -1.43
C LEU A 47 -0.49 -16.09 -2.23
N ARG A 48 -1.02 -15.68 -3.40
CA ARG A 48 -0.45 -14.59 -4.19
C ARG A 48 -0.46 -13.27 -3.44
N LEU A 49 -1.52 -12.96 -2.69
CA LEU A 49 -1.59 -11.75 -1.88
C LEU A 49 -0.51 -11.74 -0.78
N ILE A 50 -0.33 -12.86 -0.08
CA ILE A 50 0.70 -13.03 0.95
C ILE A 50 2.09 -12.82 0.34
N LEU A 51 2.39 -13.56 -0.72
CA LEU A 51 3.69 -13.53 -1.40
C LEU A 51 4.01 -12.16 -1.99
N THR A 52 3.03 -11.50 -2.61
CA THR A 52 3.19 -10.16 -3.17
C THR A 52 3.41 -9.13 -2.08
N THR A 53 2.70 -9.23 -0.95
CA THR A 53 2.92 -8.31 0.18
C THR A 53 4.32 -8.45 0.73
N PHE A 54 4.79 -9.68 0.91
CA PHE A 54 6.14 -9.96 1.38
C PHE A 54 7.22 -9.41 0.42
N SER A 55 7.23 -9.83 -0.84
CA SER A 55 8.30 -9.46 -1.78
C SER A 55 8.21 -8.00 -2.24
N ASN A 56 7.00 -7.47 -2.44
CA ASN A 56 6.84 -6.14 -3.01
C ASN A 56 6.77 -5.04 -1.95
N THR A 57 6.12 -5.27 -0.80
CA THR A 57 5.96 -4.21 0.21
C THR A 57 7.03 -4.31 1.28
N VAL A 58 7.16 -5.46 1.94
CA VAL A 58 8.09 -5.60 3.08
C VAL A 58 9.53 -5.48 2.61
N MET A 59 9.90 -6.28 1.62
CA MET A 59 11.28 -6.35 1.13
C MET A 59 11.69 -5.11 0.33
N CYS A 60 10.80 -4.51 -0.47
CA CYS A 60 11.10 -3.25 -1.16
C CYS A 60 11.32 -2.10 -0.16
N ASN A 61 10.45 -1.96 0.85
CA ASN A 61 10.62 -0.92 1.86
C ASN A 61 11.90 -1.11 2.68
N ALA A 62 12.23 -2.36 3.03
CA ALA A 62 13.48 -2.67 3.71
C ALA A 62 14.70 -2.30 2.84
N ALA A 63 14.71 -2.72 1.57
CA ALA A 63 15.78 -2.42 0.64
C ALA A 63 15.94 -0.91 0.40
N LEU A 64 14.84 -0.16 0.27
CA LEU A 64 14.86 1.30 0.18
C LEU A 64 15.39 1.94 1.46
N ALA A 65 15.01 1.44 2.63
CA ALA A 65 15.51 1.94 3.91
C ALA A 65 17.00 1.63 4.12
N ASP A 66 17.55 0.60 3.47
CA ASP A 66 18.99 0.32 3.51
C ASP A 66 19.80 1.37 2.74
N VAL A 67 19.29 1.85 1.60
CA VAL A 67 20.01 2.76 0.70
C VAL A 67 19.62 4.24 0.82
N CYS A 68 18.44 4.54 1.37
CA CYS A 68 17.94 5.90 1.54
C CYS A 68 17.69 6.21 3.03
N SER A 69 17.75 7.48 3.40
CA SER A 69 17.43 7.96 4.75
C SER A 69 16.47 9.16 4.72
N SER A 70 15.72 9.35 5.80
CA SER A 70 14.89 10.55 6.02
C SER A 70 14.07 11.00 4.79
N ASN A 71 14.27 12.23 4.31
CA ASN A 71 13.53 12.79 3.18
C ASN A 71 13.79 12.04 1.86
N GLU A 72 14.98 11.49 1.65
CA GLU A 72 15.27 10.69 0.46
C GLU A 72 14.43 9.42 0.45
N LEU A 73 14.29 8.75 1.60
CA LEU A 73 13.42 7.59 1.75
C LEU A 73 11.96 7.94 1.47
N ALA A 74 11.48 9.08 1.96
CA ALA A 74 10.12 9.55 1.67
C ALA A 74 9.90 9.79 0.16
N LEU A 75 10.87 10.37 -0.54
CA LEU A 75 10.82 10.55 -2.00
C LEU A 75 10.90 9.21 -2.76
N ALA A 76 11.72 8.27 -2.29
CA ALA A 76 11.79 6.94 -2.89
C ALA A 76 10.45 6.19 -2.74
N LEU A 77 9.84 6.24 -1.56
CA LEU A 77 8.51 5.68 -1.31
C LEU A 77 7.42 6.34 -2.18
N SER A 78 7.53 7.65 -2.45
CA SER A 78 6.59 8.30 -3.38
C SER A 78 6.73 7.78 -4.81
N ARG A 79 7.93 7.43 -5.26
CA ARG A 79 8.17 6.81 -6.57
C ARG A 79 7.59 5.40 -6.67
N VAL A 80 7.61 4.63 -5.57
CA VAL A 80 6.90 3.34 -5.50
C VAL A 80 5.40 3.53 -5.70
N GLN A 81 4.83 4.59 -5.12
CA GLN A 81 3.43 4.95 -5.33
C GLN A 81 3.15 5.35 -6.80
N THR A 82 4.08 6.03 -7.46
CA THR A 82 3.98 6.31 -8.92
C THR A 82 3.88 5.02 -9.72
N ALA A 83 4.78 4.06 -9.48
CA ALA A 83 4.76 2.77 -10.17
C ALA A 83 3.46 1.99 -9.92
N THR A 84 2.96 2.05 -8.68
CA THR A 84 1.66 1.47 -8.31
C THR A 84 0.50 2.13 -9.09
N GLY A 85 0.51 3.46 -9.19
CA GLY A 85 -0.49 4.21 -9.98
C GLY A 85 -0.46 3.84 -11.46
N LEU A 86 0.73 3.72 -12.05
CA LEU A 86 0.90 3.29 -13.44
C LEU A 86 0.38 1.88 -13.67
N ALA A 87 0.62 0.96 -12.74
CA ALA A 87 0.05 -0.38 -12.82
C ALA A 87 -1.49 -0.33 -12.81
N MET A 88 -2.09 0.42 -11.88
CA MET A 88 -3.56 0.59 -11.82
C MET A 88 -4.14 1.24 -13.08
N LEU A 89 -3.38 2.13 -13.72
CA LEU A 89 -3.76 2.77 -14.98
C LEU A 89 -3.74 1.78 -16.16
N LEU A 90 -2.67 0.99 -16.28
CA LEU A 90 -2.43 0.14 -17.46
C LEU A 90 -3.14 -1.21 -17.41
N THR A 91 -3.25 -1.83 -16.23
CA THR A 91 -3.77 -3.19 -16.08
C THR A 91 -5.20 -3.37 -16.63
N PRO A 92 -6.17 -2.47 -16.40
CA PRO A 92 -7.53 -2.64 -16.92
C PRO A 92 -7.61 -2.68 -18.45
N PHE A 93 -6.71 -1.99 -19.16
CA PHE A 93 -6.67 -2.03 -20.62
C PHE A 93 -6.11 -3.36 -21.12
N ILE A 94 -5.04 -3.85 -20.49
CA ILE A 94 -4.43 -5.15 -20.83
C ILE A 94 -5.43 -6.28 -20.55
N GLU A 95 -6.03 -6.28 -19.35
CA GLU A 95 -7.05 -7.26 -18.95
C GLU A 95 -8.25 -7.22 -19.91
N GLY A 96 -8.79 -6.03 -20.18
CA GLY A 96 -9.92 -5.87 -21.10
C GLY A 96 -9.62 -6.44 -22.49
N ARG A 97 -8.43 -6.19 -23.04
CA ARG A 97 -8.01 -6.77 -24.33
C ARG A 97 -7.89 -8.28 -24.28
N ILE A 98 -7.35 -8.85 -23.20
CA ILE A 98 -7.24 -10.31 -23.03
C ILE A 98 -8.63 -10.96 -22.97
N LEU A 99 -9.56 -10.36 -22.23
CA LEU A 99 -10.92 -10.88 -22.08
C LEU A 99 -11.71 -10.83 -23.39
N LEU A 100 -11.42 -9.89 -24.29
CA LEU A 100 -12.02 -9.83 -25.63
C LEU A 100 -11.61 -11.01 -26.54
N PHE A 101 -10.51 -11.72 -26.27
CA PHE A 101 -10.15 -12.90 -27.06
C PHE A 101 -11.10 -14.09 -26.83
N SER A 102 -11.89 -14.08 -25.75
CA SER A 102 -12.90 -15.11 -25.52
C SER A 102 -14.13 -14.50 -24.81
N PRO A 103 -14.93 -13.70 -25.54
CA PRO A 103 -16.08 -13.01 -24.96
C PRO A 103 -17.07 -14.00 -24.36
N GLY A 104 -17.50 -13.74 -23.13
CA GLY A 104 -18.51 -14.56 -22.44
C GLY A 104 -18.03 -15.92 -21.92
N SER A 105 -16.78 -16.32 -22.20
CA SER A 105 -16.23 -17.58 -21.67
C SER A 105 -15.65 -17.38 -20.28
N PRO A 106 -16.12 -18.10 -19.24
CA PRO A 106 -15.47 -18.12 -17.93
C PRO A 106 -14.01 -18.58 -18.01
N SER A 107 -13.63 -19.26 -19.10
CA SER A 107 -12.25 -19.70 -19.33
C SER A 107 -11.33 -18.56 -19.74
N ALA A 108 -11.84 -17.41 -20.18
CA ALA A 108 -11.02 -16.26 -20.60
C ALA A 108 -10.07 -15.79 -19.48
N ILE A 109 -10.51 -15.90 -18.23
CA ILE A 109 -9.72 -15.53 -17.05
C ILE A 109 -8.37 -16.27 -16.98
N ARG A 110 -8.28 -17.50 -17.52
CA ARG A 110 -7.04 -18.28 -17.52
C ARG A 110 -5.93 -17.51 -18.23
N TYR A 111 -6.25 -16.83 -19.33
CA TYR A 111 -5.29 -16.08 -20.13
C TYR A 111 -4.79 -14.82 -19.40
N VAL A 112 -5.63 -14.22 -18.56
CA VAL A 112 -5.20 -13.12 -17.67
C VAL A 112 -4.16 -13.65 -16.66
N TYR A 113 -4.39 -14.84 -16.10
CA TYR A 113 -3.41 -15.47 -15.19
C TYR A 113 -2.12 -15.90 -15.90
N ALA A 114 -2.19 -16.36 -17.14
CA ALA A 114 -1.02 -16.64 -17.95
C ALA A 114 -0.21 -15.36 -18.24
N ALA A 115 -0.87 -14.28 -18.66
CA ALA A 115 -0.22 -12.99 -18.90
C ALA A 115 0.46 -12.45 -17.63
N MET A 116 -0.21 -12.53 -16.47
CA MET A 116 0.38 -12.18 -15.18
C MET A 116 1.60 -13.04 -14.84
N ALA A 117 1.55 -14.36 -15.09
CA ALA A 117 2.67 -15.25 -14.86
C ALA A 117 3.86 -14.90 -15.77
N THR A 118 3.61 -14.58 -17.03
CA THR A 118 4.65 -14.11 -17.97
C THR A 118 5.30 -12.81 -17.50
N ILE A 119 4.51 -11.81 -17.08
CA ILE A 119 5.03 -10.56 -16.53
C ILE A 119 5.85 -10.82 -15.26
N ALA A 120 5.38 -11.69 -14.38
CA ALA A 120 6.12 -12.08 -13.17
C ALA A 120 7.45 -12.80 -13.51
N THR A 121 7.50 -13.59 -14.58
CA THR A 121 8.73 -14.21 -15.08
C THR A 121 9.71 -13.16 -15.57
N ILE A 122 9.27 -12.22 -16.42
CA ILE A 122 10.11 -11.13 -16.90
C ILE A 122 10.66 -10.32 -15.73
N HIS A 123 9.79 -9.97 -14.77
CA HIS A 123 10.19 -9.24 -13.58
C HIS A 123 11.19 -10.03 -12.71
N THR A 124 10.99 -11.34 -12.55
CA THR A 124 11.94 -12.22 -11.84
C THR A 124 13.32 -12.20 -12.48
N VAL A 125 13.39 -12.29 -13.82
CA VAL A 125 14.66 -12.24 -14.55
C VAL A 125 15.32 -10.88 -14.40
N PHE A 126 14.54 -9.80 -14.52
CA PHE A 126 15.04 -8.44 -14.34
C PHE A 126 15.65 -8.27 -12.94
N VAL A 127 14.91 -8.63 -11.90
CA VAL A 127 15.36 -8.55 -10.52
C VAL A 127 16.60 -9.41 -10.26
N ALA A 128 16.62 -10.65 -10.76
CA ALA A 128 17.73 -11.56 -10.55
C ALA A 128 19.03 -11.11 -11.26
N THR A 129 18.94 -10.25 -12.27
CA THR A 129 20.09 -9.81 -13.07
C THR A 129 20.49 -8.36 -12.86
N GLN A 130 19.55 -7.49 -12.44
CA GLN A 130 19.77 -6.04 -12.35
C GLN A 130 19.73 -5.50 -10.93
N LEU A 131 19.11 -6.22 -9.98
CA LEU A 131 19.06 -5.76 -8.60
C LEU A 131 20.28 -6.27 -7.84
N GLU A 132 20.92 -5.39 -7.10
CA GLU A 132 22.02 -5.72 -6.19
C GLU A 132 21.49 -5.85 -4.76
N GLU A 133 22.15 -6.68 -3.95
CA GLU A 133 21.82 -6.83 -2.53
C GLU A 133 22.11 -5.52 -1.79
N THR A 134 21.05 -4.87 -1.28
CA THR A 134 21.14 -3.55 -0.64
C THR A 134 21.68 -3.60 0.78
N LEU A 135 21.54 -4.74 1.46
CA LEU A 135 22.00 -4.88 2.83
C LEU A 135 23.53 -5.04 2.87
N ASP A 136 24.17 -4.22 3.70
CA ASP A 136 25.62 -4.28 3.96
C ASP A 136 26.03 -5.71 4.35
N PRO A 137 27.06 -6.31 3.70
CA PRO A 137 27.55 -7.65 4.03
C PRO A 137 27.80 -7.90 5.52
N THR A 138 28.25 -6.90 6.27
CA THR A 138 28.53 -6.99 7.71
C THR A 138 27.26 -7.09 8.56
N LYS A 139 26.14 -6.57 8.05
CA LYS A 139 24.82 -6.61 8.71
C LYS A 139 23.98 -7.80 8.28
N ARG A 140 24.45 -8.58 7.29
CA ARG A 140 23.75 -9.79 6.84
C ARG A 140 23.82 -10.82 7.95
N THR A 141 22.71 -10.92 8.67
CA THR A 141 22.55 -11.88 9.75
C THR A 141 22.71 -13.31 9.21
N THR A 142 23.67 -14.04 9.77
CA THR A 142 23.79 -15.51 9.66
C THR A 142 22.97 -16.23 10.73
N ALA A 143 22.30 -15.48 11.63
CA ALA A 143 21.52 -16.06 12.70
C ALA A 143 20.44 -17.00 12.15
N LYS A 144 20.32 -18.15 12.82
CA LYS A 144 19.31 -19.15 12.49
C LYS A 144 17.93 -18.52 12.62
N LEU A 145 17.06 -18.74 11.64
CA LEU A 145 15.65 -18.40 11.75
C LEU A 145 15.07 -19.12 12.97
N THR A 146 14.86 -18.39 14.06
CA THR A 146 14.19 -18.90 15.26
C THR A 146 12.70 -18.58 15.19
N TRP A 147 11.89 -19.37 15.89
CA TRP A 147 10.45 -19.11 16.02
C TRP A 147 10.14 -17.73 16.62
N SER A 148 11.03 -17.21 17.48
CA SER A 148 10.88 -15.87 18.04
C SER A 148 10.96 -14.76 17.00
N VAL A 149 11.76 -14.94 15.93
CA VAL A 149 11.88 -13.97 14.83
C VAL A 149 10.64 -14.03 13.90
N MET A 150 9.99 -15.19 13.81
CA MET A 150 8.76 -15.39 13.04
C MET A 150 7.49 -15.03 13.84
N ASN A 151 7.54 -13.99 14.67
CA ASN A 151 6.41 -13.56 15.48
C ASN A 151 5.51 -12.55 14.74
N PRO A 152 4.25 -12.90 14.38
CA PRO A 152 3.33 -11.98 13.72
C PRO A 152 2.95 -10.77 14.60
N PHE A 153 3.05 -10.91 15.92
CA PHE A 153 2.77 -9.85 16.90
C PHE A 153 4.03 -9.15 17.40
N GLY A 154 5.18 -9.29 16.71
CA GLY A 154 6.41 -8.62 17.10
C GLY A 154 6.29 -7.09 17.18
N PHE A 155 5.33 -6.50 16.46
CA PHE A 155 5.01 -5.08 16.54
C PHE A 155 4.64 -4.59 17.94
N VAL A 156 4.23 -5.47 18.86
CA VAL A 156 3.96 -5.12 20.27
C VAL A 156 5.22 -4.55 20.94
N ARG A 157 6.42 -4.98 20.51
CA ARG A 157 7.70 -4.44 21.00
C ARG A 157 7.87 -2.96 20.68
N LEU A 158 7.31 -2.47 19.57
CA LEU A 158 7.32 -1.03 19.26
C LEU A 158 6.56 -0.21 20.31
N PHE A 159 5.52 -0.80 20.91
CA PHE A 159 4.70 -0.17 21.94
C PHE A 159 5.20 -0.41 23.37
N ALA A 160 5.93 -1.50 23.59
CA ALA A 160 6.51 -1.83 24.89
C ALA A 160 7.87 -1.16 25.12
N GLU A 161 8.75 -1.21 24.11
CA GLU A 161 10.16 -0.79 24.21
C GLU A 161 10.41 0.57 23.54
N GLY A 162 9.62 0.93 22.52
CA GLY A 162 9.80 2.18 21.78
C GLY A 162 9.40 3.42 22.58
N THR A 163 10.08 4.55 22.33
CA THR A 163 9.70 5.85 22.94
C THR A 163 8.27 6.27 22.60
N LYS A 164 7.66 7.15 23.41
CA LYS A 164 6.32 7.70 23.15
C LYS A 164 6.18 8.36 21.77
N ALA A 165 7.23 9.03 21.29
CA ALA A 165 7.26 9.58 19.94
C ALA A 165 7.08 8.49 18.87
N LEU A 166 7.87 7.41 18.95
CA LEU A 166 7.76 6.27 18.03
C LEU A 166 6.38 5.61 18.10
N GLN A 167 5.85 5.39 19.31
CA GLN A 167 4.52 4.82 19.52
C GLN A 167 3.43 5.64 18.82
N LYS A 168 3.44 6.97 18.98
CA LYS A 168 2.50 7.88 18.34
C LYS A 168 2.63 7.83 16.81
N LEU A 169 3.85 7.87 16.26
CA LEU A 169 4.08 7.81 14.82
C LEU A 169 3.61 6.49 14.20
N VAL A 170 3.89 5.36 14.85
CA VAL A 170 3.42 4.04 14.41
C VAL A 170 1.89 3.98 14.47
N ALA A 171 1.27 4.51 15.53
CA ALA A 171 -0.20 4.59 15.62
C ALA A 171 -0.80 5.48 14.51
N ILE A 172 -0.26 6.68 14.28
CA ILE A 172 -0.71 7.60 13.23
C ILE A 172 -0.64 6.93 11.86
N THR A 173 0.52 6.37 11.50
CA THR A 173 0.73 5.75 10.19
C THR A 173 -0.12 4.49 10.02
N THR A 174 -0.40 3.74 11.09
CA THR A 174 -1.31 2.58 11.07
C THR A 174 -2.75 3.00 10.85
N LEU A 175 -3.22 4.04 11.55
CA LEU A 175 -4.56 4.59 11.36
C LEU A 175 -4.74 5.12 9.94
N GLN A 176 -3.75 5.80 9.39
CA GLN A 176 -3.80 6.29 8.00
C GLN A 176 -3.92 5.15 6.96
N MET A 177 -3.49 3.92 7.30
CA MET A 177 -3.67 2.76 6.41
C MET A 177 -5.15 2.39 6.23
N PHE A 178 -6.05 2.81 7.12
CA PHE A 178 -7.50 2.63 6.95
C PHE A 178 -8.05 3.31 5.69
N LEU A 179 -7.34 4.30 5.13
CA LEU A 179 -7.67 4.99 3.89
C LEU A 179 -7.00 4.42 2.64
N GLU A 180 -6.26 3.31 2.75
CA GLU A 180 -5.70 2.66 1.56
C GLU A 180 -6.82 2.14 0.65
N GLY A 181 -6.64 2.29 -0.67
CA GLY A 181 -7.69 1.98 -1.64
C GLY A 181 -8.17 0.53 -1.56
N LYS A 182 -7.29 -0.41 -1.23
CA LYS A 182 -7.61 -1.83 -1.05
C LYS A 182 -8.51 -2.11 0.17
N ASN A 183 -8.46 -1.25 1.20
CA ASN A 183 -9.26 -1.41 2.42
C ASN A 183 -10.66 -0.82 2.26
N LEU A 184 -10.81 0.12 1.32
CA LEU A 184 -12.06 0.77 0.96
C LEU A 184 -12.72 0.15 -0.29
N SER A 185 -12.00 -0.70 -1.03
CA SER A 185 -12.44 -1.15 -2.36
C SER A 185 -13.81 -1.81 -2.32
N ASP A 186 -14.08 -2.65 -1.34
CA ASP A 186 -15.33 -3.41 -1.29
C ASP A 186 -16.52 -2.47 -1.05
N VAL A 187 -16.39 -1.53 -0.12
CA VAL A 187 -17.43 -0.51 0.14
C VAL A 187 -17.59 0.44 -1.03
N ILE A 188 -16.49 0.84 -1.68
CA ILE A 188 -16.53 1.66 -2.90
C ILE A 188 -17.28 0.93 -4.01
N GLN A 189 -17.00 -0.35 -4.24
CA GLN A 189 -17.65 -1.13 -5.30
C GLN A 189 -19.13 -1.38 -4.98
N THR A 190 -19.47 -1.67 -3.73
CA THR A 190 -20.87 -1.75 -3.27
C THR A 190 -21.59 -0.42 -3.51
N TRP A 191 -21.01 0.71 -3.11
CA TRP A 191 -21.63 2.04 -3.31
C TRP A 191 -21.83 2.38 -4.80
N ILE A 192 -20.80 2.12 -5.62
CA ILE A 192 -20.83 2.34 -7.07
C ILE A 192 -21.95 1.50 -7.72
N ARG A 193 -22.10 0.24 -7.31
CA ARG A 193 -23.11 -0.69 -7.84
C ARG A 193 -24.51 -0.34 -7.34
N ASP A 194 -24.66 -0.09 -6.05
CA ASP A 194 -25.97 -0.07 -5.39
C ASP A 194 -26.60 1.33 -5.41
N HIS A 195 -25.79 2.39 -5.43
CA HIS A 195 -26.26 3.78 -5.42
C HIS A 195 -25.94 4.56 -6.70
N LEU A 196 -24.71 4.45 -7.21
CA LEU A 196 -24.33 5.22 -8.41
C LEU A 196 -24.75 4.56 -9.73
N LYS A 197 -25.07 3.26 -9.71
CA LYS A 197 -25.52 2.46 -10.85
C LYS A 197 -24.57 2.57 -12.05
N TRP A 198 -23.26 2.61 -11.79
CA TRP A 198 -22.28 2.72 -12.86
C TRP A 198 -22.23 1.47 -13.72
N SER A 199 -22.13 1.68 -15.02
CA SER A 199 -21.76 0.65 -15.99
C SER A 199 -20.34 0.14 -15.75
N VAL A 200 -20.03 -1.05 -16.26
CA VAL A 200 -18.67 -1.63 -16.23
C VAL A 200 -17.62 -0.65 -16.79
N MET A 201 -17.98 0.11 -17.82
CA MET A 201 -17.11 1.12 -18.44
C MET A 201 -16.82 2.29 -17.49
N GLN A 202 -17.82 2.76 -16.74
CA GLN A 202 -17.64 3.80 -15.73
C GLN A 202 -16.78 3.32 -14.57
N VAL A 203 -16.98 2.08 -14.09
CA VAL A 203 -16.12 1.48 -13.04
C VAL A 203 -14.66 1.39 -13.52
N ARG A 204 -14.43 0.93 -14.76
CA ARG A 204 -13.10 0.89 -15.36
C ARG A 204 -12.47 2.29 -15.43
N ASN A 205 -13.21 3.28 -15.94
CA ASN A 205 -12.72 4.66 -16.06
C ASN A 205 -12.39 5.26 -14.69
N PHE A 206 -13.16 4.92 -13.65
CA PHE A 206 -12.86 5.31 -12.28
C PHE A 206 -11.54 4.70 -11.77
N ILE A 207 -11.31 3.40 -11.99
CA ILE A 207 -10.05 2.74 -11.60
C ILE A 207 -8.86 3.39 -12.32
N VAL A 208 -9.02 3.66 -13.62
CA VAL A 208 -8.04 4.36 -14.45
C VAL A 208 -7.76 5.77 -13.90
N GLY A 209 -8.81 6.54 -13.58
CA GLY A 209 -8.68 7.86 -12.98
C GLY A 209 -8.00 7.82 -11.62
N TYR A 210 -8.31 6.84 -10.78
CA TYR A 210 -7.64 6.64 -9.50
C TYR A 210 -6.15 6.28 -9.67
N GLY A 211 -5.83 5.44 -10.66
CA GLY A 211 -4.43 5.13 -11.02
C GLY A 211 -3.65 6.35 -11.52
N LEU A 212 -4.30 7.21 -12.32
CA LEU A 212 -3.72 8.49 -12.74
C LEU A 212 -3.43 9.41 -11.55
N LEU A 213 -4.35 9.51 -10.59
CA LEU A 213 -4.13 10.30 -9.37
C LEU A 213 -2.99 9.74 -8.53
N CYS A 214 -2.93 8.44 -8.31
CA CYS A 214 -1.80 7.80 -7.62
C CYS A 214 -0.46 8.10 -8.31
N THR A 215 -0.44 8.06 -9.65
CA THR A 215 0.72 8.40 -10.46
C THR A 215 1.13 9.86 -10.27
N ALA A 216 0.19 10.79 -10.45
CA ALA A 216 0.44 12.23 -10.32
C ALA A 216 0.89 12.61 -8.90
N THR A 217 0.33 11.93 -7.90
CA THR A 217 0.68 12.12 -6.49
C THR A 217 2.12 11.73 -6.22
N GLY A 218 2.49 10.49 -6.57
CA GLY A 218 3.84 9.99 -6.34
C GLY A 218 4.92 10.72 -7.14
N ALA A 219 4.58 11.13 -8.39
CA ALA A 219 5.53 11.75 -9.31
C ALA A 219 5.73 13.25 -9.07
N SER A 220 4.68 13.96 -8.64
CA SER A 220 4.69 15.43 -8.58
C SER A 220 4.21 15.97 -7.23
N ALA A 221 2.96 15.71 -6.84
CA ALA A 221 2.37 16.40 -5.70
C ALA A 221 3.08 16.10 -4.37
N THR A 222 3.34 14.82 -4.08
CA THR A 222 4.06 14.44 -2.85
C THR A 222 5.49 15.00 -2.85
N PRO A 223 6.33 14.81 -3.90
CA PRO A 223 7.65 15.45 -3.95
C PRO A 223 7.62 16.97 -3.81
N TRP A 224 6.67 17.65 -4.46
CA TRP A 224 6.54 19.09 -4.35
C TRP A 224 6.17 19.52 -2.92
N MET A 225 5.20 18.86 -2.29
CA MET A 225 4.83 19.19 -0.92
C MET A 225 5.94 18.87 0.08
N LEU A 226 6.64 17.74 -0.06
CA LEU A 226 7.76 17.38 0.81
C LEU A 226 8.95 18.34 0.71
N LYS A 227 9.11 19.05 -0.42
CA LYS A 227 10.12 20.10 -0.60
C LYS A 227 9.72 21.43 0.05
N ASN A 228 8.42 21.72 0.13
CA ASN A 228 7.91 23.02 0.56
C ASN A 228 7.29 23.01 1.97
N LEU A 229 6.98 21.83 2.52
CA LEU A 229 6.35 21.65 3.82
C LEU A 229 7.20 20.74 4.69
N SER A 230 7.13 20.95 6.01
CA SER A 230 7.64 19.98 6.98
C SER A 230 6.84 18.67 6.93
N ALA A 231 7.38 17.59 7.50
CA ALA A 231 6.68 16.31 7.61
C ALA A 231 5.28 16.46 8.27
N ARG A 232 5.20 17.26 9.34
CA ARG A 232 3.91 17.62 9.99
C ARG A 232 3.02 18.44 9.07
N GLY A 233 3.55 19.45 8.39
CA GLY A 233 2.79 20.29 7.46
C GLY A 233 2.18 19.46 6.32
N PHE A 234 2.98 18.60 5.71
CA PHE A 234 2.54 17.66 4.69
C PHE A 234 1.44 16.72 5.20
N THR A 235 1.68 16.05 6.33
CA THR A 235 0.70 15.11 6.87
C THR A 235 -0.58 15.81 7.33
N THR A 236 -0.48 17.00 7.92
CA THR A 236 -1.65 17.80 8.33
C THR A 236 -2.49 18.20 7.13
N ALA A 237 -1.87 18.78 6.11
CA ALA A 237 -2.58 19.18 4.88
C ALA A 237 -3.28 17.98 4.24
N THR A 238 -2.59 16.86 4.09
CA THR A 238 -3.16 15.67 3.45
C THR A 238 -4.22 14.98 4.31
N ASN A 239 -4.09 14.96 5.64
CA ASN A 239 -5.15 14.47 6.53
C ASN A 239 -6.40 15.35 6.40
N MET A 240 -6.28 16.68 6.44
CA MET A 240 -7.45 17.56 6.34
C MET A 240 -8.16 17.43 4.99
N LEU A 241 -7.37 17.36 3.90
CA LEU A 241 -7.92 17.13 2.57
C LEU A 241 -8.61 15.76 2.43
N ASN A 242 -8.01 14.70 2.97
CA ASN A 242 -8.62 13.38 2.99
C ASN A 242 -9.89 13.35 3.86
N ALA A 243 -9.89 13.98 5.03
CA ALA A 243 -11.06 14.06 5.90
C ALA A 243 -12.23 14.78 5.21
N ALA A 244 -11.96 15.93 4.56
CA ALA A 244 -12.95 16.65 3.79
C ALA A 244 -13.46 15.81 2.61
N ALA A 245 -12.56 15.24 1.81
CA ALA A 245 -12.91 14.46 0.65
C ALA A 245 -13.78 13.25 1.00
N PHE A 246 -13.35 12.44 1.97
CA PHE A 246 -14.09 11.27 2.42
C PHE A 246 -15.39 11.62 3.16
N GLY A 247 -15.40 12.73 3.91
CA GLY A 247 -16.61 13.25 4.55
C GLY A 247 -17.70 13.65 3.55
N LEU A 248 -17.30 14.27 2.44
CA LEU A 248 -18.22 14.73 1.41
C LEU A 248 -18.62 13.64 0.39
N ARG A 249 -17.73 12.67 0.13
CA ARG A 249 -17.87 11.68 -0.95
C ARG A 249 -19.15 10.84 -0.91
N GLY A 250 -19.67 10.60 0.29
CA GLY A 250 -20.86 9.78 0.53
C GLY A 250 -22.13 10.55 0.86
N LEU A 251 -22.12 11.89 0.80
CA LEU A 251 -23.29 12.68 1.24
C LEU A 251 -24.50 12.51 0.35
N ALA A 252 -24.29 12.26 -0.94
CA ALA A 252 -25.35 12.02 -1.91
C ALA A 252 -24.91 10.96 -2.93
N PRO A 253 -25.84 10.19 -3.52
CA PRO A 253 -25.57 9.23 -4.59
C PRO A 253 -25.31 9.95 -5.93
N SER A 254 -24.34 10.86 -5.95
CA SER A 254 -23.96 11.66 -7.11
C SER A 254 -22.61 11.22 -7.65
N SER A 255 -22.59 10.76 -8.90
CA SER A 255 -21.36 10.39 -9.61
C SER A 255 -20.38 11.55 -9.68
N LEU A 256 -20.88 12.77 -9.91
CA LEU A 256 -20.06 13.96 -10.00
C LEU A 256 -19.41 14.29 -8.64
N LEU A 257 -20.18 14.25 -7.56
CA LEU A 257 -19.64 14.43 -6.20
C LEU A 257 -18.58 13.37 -5.90
N PHE A 258 -18.87 12.11 -6.19
CA PHE A 258 -17.96 11.00 -5.93
C PHE A 258 -16.63 11.11 -6.67
N LEU A 259 -16.66 11.57 -7.93
CA LEU A 259 -15.47 11.76 -8.77
C LEU A 259 -14.70 13.05 -8.41
N THR A 260 -15.40 14.16 -8.19
CA THR A 260 -14.76 15.45 -7.86
C THR A 260 -14.03 15.39 -6.52
N MET A 261 -14.52 14.61 -5.56
CA MET A 261 -13.83 14.38 -4.28
C MET A 261 -12.51 13.61 -4.42
N MET A 262 -12.19 13.03 -5.59
CA MET A 262 -10.87 12.43 -5.81
C MET A 262 -9.76 13.49 -5.97
N VAL A 263 -10.10 14.71 -6.40
CA VAL A 263 -9.13 15.81 -6.57
C VAL A 263 -8.52 16.28 -5.25
N PRO A 264 -9.30 16.64 -4.21
CA PRO A 264 -8.71 17.01 -2.92
C PRO A 264 -7.93 15.85 -2.29
N MET A 265 -8.28 14.59 -2.58
CA MET A 265 -7.50 13.44 -2.09
C MET A 265 -6.11 13.34 -2.70
N LEU A 266 -5.85 13.98 -3.85
CA LEU A 266 -4.62 13.81 -4.64
C LEU A 266 -3.36 13.75 -3.76
N PRO A 267 -2.98 14.77 -2.98
CA PRO A 267 -1.70 14.72 -2.26
C PRO A 267 -1.60 13.64 -1.17
N GLY A 268 -2.73 13.08 -0.72
CA GLY A 268 -2.82 12.04 0.32
C GLY A 268 -3.40 10.71 -0.18
N VAL A 269 -3.59 10.53 -1.49
CA VAL A 269 -4.33 9.39 -2.04
C VAL A 269 -3.65 8.07 -1.69
N ASN A 270 -4.44 7.02 -1.47
CA ASN A 270 -3.95 5.67 -1.19
C ASN A 270 -3.00 5.58 0.03
N GLY A 271 -3.26 6.38 1.07
CA GLY A 271 -2.44 6.38 2.29
C GLY A 271 -1.11 7.13 2.16
N ALA A 272 -0.93 7.95 1.11
CA ALA A 272 0.28 8.76 0.92
C ALA A 272 0.52 9.79 2.05
N SER A 273 -0.51 10.12 2.84
CA SER A 273 -0.39 10.95 4.05
C SER A 273 0.62 10.42 5.07
N ALA A 274 0.89 9.11 5.06
CA ALA A 274 1.83 8.46 5.95
C ALA A 274 3.29 8.51 5.45
N THR A 275 3.56 8.91 4.21
CA THR A 275 4.88 8.75 3.57
C THR A 275 5.99 9.49 4.33
N ALA A 276 5.75 10.74 4.75
CA ALA A 276 6.72 11.51 5.51
C ALA A 276 6.97 10.91 6.90
N LEU A 277 5.89 10.61 7.63
CA LEU A 277 5.99 10.09 9.01
C LEU A 277 6.57 8.67 9.06
N LYS A 278 6.39 7.86 8.01
CA LYS A 278 7.05 6.55 7.91
C LYS A 278 8.58 6.67 7.89
N ALA A 279 9.12 7.65 7.17
CA ALA A 279 10.57 7.90 7.16
C ALA A 279 11.07 8.38 8.52
N VAL A 280 10.35 9.31 9.16
CA VAL A 280 10.67 9.77 10.52
C VAL A 280 10.63 8.63 11.54
N ALA A 281 9.59 7.80 11.50
CA ALA A 281 9.45 6.65 12.38
C ALA A 281 10.57 5.62 12.17
N GLN A 282 10.98 5.40 10.92
CA GLN A 282 12.11 4.53 10.57
C GLN A 282 13.42 5.03 11.20
N ASP A 283 13.70 6.33 11.09
CA ASP A 283 14.93 6.93 11.64
C ASP A 283 14.93 6.85 13.18
N ILE A 284 13.81 7.20 13.82
CA ILE A 284 13.65 7.10 15.27
C ILE A 284 13.79 5.65 15.76
N ALA A 285 13.13 4.69 15.08
CA ALA A 285 13.26 3.27 15.42
C ALA A 285 14.72 2.79 15.30
N THR A 286 15.40 3.18 14.23
CA THR A 286 16.81 2.83 14.03
C THR A 286 17.70 3.43 15.12
N SER A 287 17.46 4.68 15.53
CA SER A 287 18.19 5.34 16.64
C SER A 287 17.96 4.65 18.00
N GLN A 288 16.87 3.90 18.15
CA GLN A 288 16.52 3.12 19.35
C GLN A 288 17.01 1.68 19.28
N GLY A 289 17.79 1.32 18.25
CA GLY A 289 18.36 -0.02 18.09
C GLY A 289 17.44 -1.04 17.42
N PHE A 290 16.26 -0.64 16.94
CA PHE A 290 15.42 -1.53 16.13
C PHE A 290 16.04 -1.76 14.75
N GLY A 291 16.04 -3.00 14.28
CA GLY A 291 16.53 -3.32 12.94
C GLY A 291 15.63 -2.72 11.87
N LYS A 292 16.20 -2.20 10.76
CA LYS A 292 15.40 -1.58 9.69
C LYS A 292 14.39 -2.54 9.07
N GLY A 293 14.83 -3.77 8.76
CA GLY A 293 13.98 -4.83 8.23
C GLY A 293 12.94 -5.32 9.25
N GLU A 294 13.32 -5.41 10.53
CA GLU A 294 12.43 -5.80 11.63
C GLU A 294 11.30 -4.77 11.81
N PHE A 295 11.64 -3.48 11.88
CA PHE A 295 10.67 -2.39 11.93
C PHE A 295 9.74 -2.38 10.71
N SER A 296 10.29 -2.52 9.49
CA SER A 296 9.50 -2.62 8.26
C SER A 296 8.51 -3.80 8.30
N ALA A 297 8.95 -4.97 8.77
CA ALA A 297 8.10 -6.14 8.91
C ALA A 297 6.96 -5.90 9.91
N TRP A 298 7.26 -5.35 11.09
CA TRP A 298 6.28 -5.08 12.13
C TRP A 298 5.24 -4.02 11.73
N VAL A 299 5.66 -2.93 11.10
CA VAL A 299 4.73 -1.93 10.56
C VAL A 299 3.85 -2.52 9.45
N ASN A 300 4.36 -3.47 8.67
CA ASN A 300 3.54 -4.19 7.69
C ASN A 300 2.57 -5.20 8.33
N ASN A 301 2.91 -5.79 9.49
CA ASN A 301 1.96 -6.61 10.24
C ASN A 301 0.80 -5.73 10.78
N LEU A 302 1.11 -4.54 11.28
CA LEU A 302 0.09 -3.55 11.66
C LEU A 302 -0.76 -3.12 10.46
N ARG A 303 -0.15 -2.96 9.27
CA ARG A 303 -0.88 -2.71 8.02
C ARG A 303 -1.81 -3.85 7.64
N ALA A 304 -1.38 -5.09 7.83
CA ALA A 304 -2.21 -6.27 7.57
C ALA A 304 -3.40 -6.34 8.55
N LEU A 305 -3.17 -6.00 9.83
CA LEU A 305 -4.25 -5.87 10.81
C LEU A 305 -5.24 -4.79 10.40
N ALA A 306 -4.77 -3.58 10.07
CA ALA A 306 -5.62 -2.50 9.57
C ALA A 306 -6.42 -2.93 8.33
N GLY A 307 -5.79 -3.62 7.39
CA GLY A 307 -6.46 -4.13 6.19
C GLY A 307 -7.42 -5.30 6.43
N SER A 308 -7.35 -5.96 7.58
CA SER A 308 -8.31 -7.00 7.97
C SER A 308 -9.50 -6.39 8.73
N VAL A 309 -9.24 -5.39 9.57
CA VAL A 309 -10.26 -4.73 10.40
C VAL A 309 -11.08 -3.72 9.61
N ALA A 310 -10.44 -2.90 8.78
CA ALA A 310 -11.09 -1.78 8.09
C ALA A 310 -12.26 -2.23 7.18
N PRO A 311 -12.11 -3.22 6.28
CA PRO A 311 -13.23 -3.66 5.43
C PRO A 311 -14.43 -4.18 6.24
N VAL A 312 -14.18 -4.90 7.34
CA VAL A 312 -15.24 -5.41 8.21
C VAL A 312 -15.95 -4.27 8.91
N LEU A 313 -15.20 -3.33 9.50
CA LEU A 313 -15.76 -2.14 10.14
C LEU A 313 -16.64 -1.35 9.18
N TYR A 314 -16.12 -1.05 7.98
CA TYR A 314 -16.85 -0.28 6.99
C TYR A 314 -18.08 -1.02 6.47
N GLY A 315 -17.97 -2.32 6.18
CA GLY A 315 -19.10 -3.13 5.74
C GLY A 315 -20.23 -3.20 6.78
N GLN A 316 -19.90 -3.32 8.07
CA GLN A 316 -20.90 -3.34 9.14
C GLN A 316 -21.62 -1.99 9.29
N VAL A 317 -20.87 -0.88 9.24
CA VAL A 317 -21.47 0.47 9.32
C VAL A 317 -22.36 0.74 8.10
N TYR A 318 -21.89 0.38 6.91
CA TYR A 318 -22.67 0.48 5.68
C TYR A 318 -23.99 -0.28 5.79
N ALA A 319 -23.93 -1.58 6.14
CA ALA A 319 -25.11 -2.44 6.25
C ALA A 319 -26.07 -1.96 7.36
N ALA A 320 -25.55 -1.49 8.49
CA ALA A 320 -26.37 -0.96 9.57
C ALA A 320 -27.10 0.32 9.18
N ALA A 321 -26.44 1.23 8.44
CA ALA A 321 -27.06 2.45 7.93
C ALA A 321 -28.17 2.12 6.92
N GLU A 322 -27.90 1.20 5.98
CA GLU A 322 -28.87 0.75 4.98
C GLU A 322 -30.11 0.11 5.63
N LYS A 323 -29.92 -0.80 6.58
CA LYS A 323 -31.01 -1.47 7.31
C LYS A 323 -31.93 -0.49 8.06
N ARG A 324 -31.39 0.65 8.51
CA ARG A 324 -32.12 1.69 9.24
C ARG A 324 -32.76 2.74 8.32
N GLY A 325 -32.65 2.59 6.99
CA GLY A 325 -33.08 3.62 6.04
C GLY A 325 -32.25 4.91 6.12
N GLY A 326 -31.06 4.86 6.73
CA GLY A 326 -30.11 5.97 6.77
C GLY A 326 -29.28 6.05 5.48
N ASN A 327 -28.30 6.97 5.45
CA ASN A 327 -27.37 7.10 4.32
C ASN A 327 -26.15 6.17 4.49
N PRO A 328 -25.99 5.08 3.70
CA PRO A 328 -24.83 4.18 3.78
C PRO A 328 -23.50 4.85 3.44
N GLY A 329 -23.55 5.97 2.71
CA GLY A 329 -22.40 6.79 2.35
C GLY A 329 -21.70 7.45 3.54
N LEU A 330 -22.34 7.53 4.72
CA LEU A 330 -21.69 7.93 5.96
C LEU A 330 -20.50 7.03 6.33
N THR A 331 -20.41 5.83 5.77
CA THR A 331 -19.24 4.96 5.88
C THR A 331 -17.96 5.63 5.35
N PHE A 332 -18.06 6.47 4.32
CA PHE A 332 -16.91 7.25 3.86
C PHE A 332 -16.51 8.32 4.87
N ALA A 333 -17.47 9.00 5.51
CA ALA A 333 -17.17 9.95 6.58
C ALA A 333 -16.50 9.26 7.78
N LEU A 334 -16.94 8.04 8.14
CA LEU A 334 -16.26 7.22 9.14
C LEU A 334 -14.81 6.89 8.73
N ALA A 335 -14.58 6.51 7.47
CA ALA A 335 -13.24 6.26 6.96
C ALA A 335 -12.35 7.51 7.09
N GLY A 336 -12.85 8.68 6.71
CA GLY A 336 -12.16 9.96 6.89
C GLY A 336 -11.90 10.28 8.37
N ALA A 337 -12.84 9.99 9.26
CA ALA A 337 -12.67 10.18 10.70
C ALA A 337 -11.55 9.28 11.26
N VAL A 338 -11.59 7.98 10.97
CA VAL A 338 -10.64 7.00 11.51
C VAL A 338 -9.25 7.15 10.90
N GLY A 339 -9.16 7.34 9.58
CA GLY A 339 -7.89 7.33 8.88
C GLY A 339 -7.31 8.70 8.54
N ALA A 340 -8.00 9.80 8.87
CA ALA A 340 -7.45 11.15 8.74
C ALA A 340 -7.63 12.03 9.99
N LEU A 341 -8.84 12.15 10.56
CA LEU A 341 -9.05 13.03 11.73
C LEU A 341 -8.42 12.48 13.01
N LEU A 342 -8.59 11.18 13.30
CA LEU A 342 -7.98 10.54 14.46
C LEU A 342 -6.43 10.58 14.41
N PRO A 343 -5.77 10.20 13.30
CA PRO A 343 -4.31 10.38 13.20
C PRO A 343 -3.90 11.85 13.30
N GLN A 344 -4.69 12.81 12.82
CA GLN A 344 -4.41 14.23 13.03
C GLN A 344 -4.49 14.62 14.51
N ALA A 345 -5.49 14.13 15.24
CA ALA A 345 -5.64 14.41 16.66
C ALA A 345 -4.42 13.91 17.45
N VAL A 346 -3.90 12.73 17.11
CA VAL A 346 -2.66 12.19 17.70
C VAL A 346 -1.45 13.03 17.28
N LEU A 347 -1.34 13.43 16.01
CA LEU A 347 -0.26 14.29 15.53
C LEU A 347 -0.23 15.65 16.24
N ASN A 348 -1.40 16.24 16.53
CA ASN A 348 -1.50 17.50 17.26
C ASN A 348 -1.02 17.39 18.72
N GLN A 349 -0.98 16.18 19.29
CA GLN A 349 -0.40 15.92 20.62
C GLN A 349 1.11 15.66 20.59
N MET A 350 1.74 15.71 19.40
CA MET A 350 3.18 15.64 19.27
C MET A 350 3.78 17.04 19.21
N THR A 351 4.96 17.21 19.77
CA THR A 351 5.83 18.38 19.60
C THR A 351 6.72 18.21 18.37
N ASP A 352 7.33 19.30 17.89
CA ASP A 352 8.27 19.22 16.77
C ASP A 352 9.57 18.49 17.12
N ALA A 353 10.02 18.59 18.37
CA ALA A 353 11.17 17.84 18.88
C ALA A 353 10.93 16.32 18.86
N GLU A 354 9.70 15.84 19.13
CA GLU A 354 9.35 14.41 19.03
C GLU A 354 9.40 13.86 17.59
N MET A 355 9.40 14.73 16.57
CA MET A 355 9.47 14.32 15.16
C MET A 355 10.88 14.41 14.57
N THR A 356 11.88 14.79 15.36
CA THR A 356 13.28 14.79 14.94
C THR A 356 13.98 13.61 15.58
N ALA A 357 14.67 12.79 14.78
CA ALA A 357 15.51 11.74 15.31
C ALA A 357 16.63 12.35 16.19
N PRO A 358 16.98 11.73 17.33
CA PRO A 358 18.17 12.12 18.09
C PRO A 358 19.38 12.04 17.15
N ARG A 359 20.13 13.13 17.05
CA ARG A 359 21.36 13.18 16.26
C ARG A 359 22.50 12.43 16.93
#